data_AF-A0A6G3XK05-F1
#
_entry.id   AF-A0A6G3XK05-F1
#
_cell.length_a   1.000
_cell.length_b   1.000
_cell.length_c   1.000
_cell.angle_alpha   90.00
_cell.angle_beta   90.00
_cell.angle_gamma   90.00
#
_symmetry.space_group_name_H-M   'P 1'
#
loop_
_entity.id
_entity.type
_entity.pdbx_description
1 polymer ?
#
loop_
_entity_poly.entity_id
_entity_poly.type
_entity_poly.pdbx_seq_one_letter_code
_entity_poly.pdbx_strand_id
1 'polypeptide(L)'
;MKYAMLGFAGIAFLVGIFLIVNTFSMLVAQRTREIGLMRAIGSSRKQVNRSVLVEAVLLGIVGSVLGVAAGVGLAVGLMKVMGAVGMELSTGDLTVAWTTPAIGLVLGIVVTVLAAYIPARRAGKVSPMAALRDAGTPADGKSGWIRAGIGLVLTAAGGAALWATTQADKATEGSMFLAVGVLLTLIGFIVIGPLLAGVVVRALSVVVLRLFGPVGRLAERNALRNPRRTGATGAALMIGLALVACLSVVGSSMVASATEE
;
A
#
# COMPACT_ATOMS: atom_id res chain seq x y z
N MET A 1 15.87 12.45 -15.49
CA MET A 1 14.86 11.37 -15.64
C MET A 1 15.13 10.11 -14.81
N LYS A 2 16.32 9.50 -14.84
CA LYS A 2 16.61 8.23 -14.12
C LYS A 2 16.26 8.25 -12.62
N TYR A 3 16.63 9.31 -11.89
CA TYR A 3 16.33 9.45 -10.46
C TYR A 3 14.82 9.61 -10.17
N ALA A 4 14.08 10.30 -11.04
CA ALA A 4 12.63 10.44 -10.90
C ALA A 4 11.91 9.10 -11.10
N MET A 5 12.31 8.33 -12.11
CA MET A 5 11.79 6.97 -12.35
C MET A 5 12.11 6.00 -11.19
N LEU A 6 13.31 6.08 -10.63
CA LEU A 6 13.67 5.33 -9.42
C LEU A 6 12.84 5.76 -8.20
N GLY A 7 12.54 7.06 -8.07
CA GLY A 7 11.62 7.58 -7.06
C GLY A 7 10.23 6.96 -7.18
N PHE A 8 9.65 6.94 -8.38
CA PHE A 8 8.37 6.27 -8.64
C PHE A 8 8.40 4.78 -8.33
N ALA A 9 9.47 4.08 -8.70
CA ALA A 9 9.66 2.68 -8.37
C ALA A 9 9.67 2.47 -6.84
N GLY A 10 10.36 3.34 -6.09
CA GLY A 10 10.37 3.33 -4.63
C GLY A 10 8.97 3.51 -4.02
N ILE A 11 8.19 4.45 -4.55
CA ILE A 11 6.80 4.64 -4.12
C ILE A 11 5.98 3.40 -4.44
N ALA A 12 6.07 2.85 -5.65
CA ALA A 12 5.35 1.64 -6.03
C ALA A 12 5.67 0.44 -5.11
N PHE A 13 6.93 0.28 -4.71
CA PHE A 13 7.32 -0.73 -3.72
C PHE A 13 6.71 -0.48 -2.34
N LEU A 14 6.74 0.76 -1.84
CA LEU A 14 6.12 1.13 -0.57
C LEU A 14 4.64 0.77 -0.55
N VAL A 15 3.94 1.09 -1.64
CA VAL A 15 2.54 0.74 -1.84
C VAL A 15 2.33 -0.76 -1.89
N GLY A 16 3.14 -1.48 -2.67
CA GLY A 16 3.12 -2.94 -2.74
C GLY A 16 3.29 -3.59 -1.37
N ILE A 17 4.26 -3.13 -0.57
CA ILE A 17 4.47 -3.58 0.81
C ILE A 17 3.20 -3.42 1.64
N PHE A 18 2.57 -2.23 1.59
CA PHE A 18 1.35 -1.98 2.34
C PHE A 18 0.22 -2.95 1.96
N LEU A 19 -0.01 -3.15 0.65
CA LEU A 19 -1.02 -4.07 0.16
C LEU A 19 -0.74 -5.51 0.58
N ILE A 20 0.51 -5.96 0.47
CA ILE A 20 0.93 -7.31 0.86
C ILE A 20 0.73 -7.52 2.37
N VAL A 21 1.19 -6.57 3.20
CA VAL A 21 0.99 -6.63 4.67
C VAL A 21 -0.50 -6.75 5.00
N ASN A 22 -1.34 -5.95 4.35
CA ASN A 22 -2.78 -5.95 4.58
C ASN A 22 -3.43 -7.30 4.19
N THR A 23 -3.10 -7.81 3.01
CA THR A 23 -3.60 -9.08 2.50
C THR A 23 -3.19 -10.24 3.40
N PHE A 24 -1.91 -10.37 3.75
CA PHE A 24 -1.45 -11.42 4.67
C PHE A 24 -2.06 -11.28 6.06
N SER A 25 -2.20 -10.05 6.56
CA SER A 25 -2.87 -9.81 7.85
C SER A 25 -4.32 -10.31 7.83
N MET A 26 -5.04 -10.08 6.72
CA MET A 26 -6.41 -10.55 6.54
C MET A 26 -6.47 -12.08 6.44
N LEU A 27 -5.64 -12.69 5.60
CA LEU A 27 -5.59 -14.15 5.39
C LEU A 27 -5.28 -14.88 6.70
N VAL A 28 -4.28 -14.39 7.45
CA VAL A 28 -3.94 -14.92 8.77
C VAL A 28 -5.11 -14.79 9.75
N ALA A 29 -5.78 -13.62 9.76
CA ALA A 29 -6.92 -13.40 10.64
C ALA A 29 -8.08 -14.36 10.33
N GLN A 30 -8.35 -14.64 9.05
CA GLN A 30 -9.37 -15.60 8.61
C GLN A 30 -9.04 -17.05 9.03
N ARG A 31 -7.74 -17.41 9.08
CA ARG A 31 -7.27 -18.76 9.48
C ARG A 31 -6.90 -18.88 10.96
N THR A 32 -7.26 -17.91 11.80
CA THR A 32 -6.86 -17.89 13.22
C THR A 32 -7.29 -19.16 13.96
N ARG A 33 -8.50 -19.68 13.68
CA ARG A 33 -9.02 -20.91 14.30
C ARG A 33 -8.24 -22.15 13.87
N GLU A 34 -7.87 -22.26 12.60
CA GLU A 34 -7.03 -23.34 12.07
C GLU A 34 -5.63 -23.32 12.72
N ILE A 35 -5.01 -22.13 12.81
CA ILE A 35 -3.73 -21.95 13.49
C ILE A 35 -3.83 -22.31 14.97
N GLY A 36 -4.95 -21.96 15.62
CA GLY A 36 -5.27 -22.33 16.99
C GLY A 36 -5.34 -23.83 17.20
N LEU A 37 -6.03 -24.55 16.30
CA LEU A 37 -6.14 -26.00 16.31
C LEU A 37 -4.79 -26.67 16.06
N MET A 38 -4.03 -26.22 15.04
CA MET A 38 -2.67 -26.70 14.78
C MET A 38 -1.77 -26.54 16.01
N ARG A 39 -1.90 -25.42 16.73
CA ARG A 39 -1.15 -25.18 17.97
C ARG A 39 -1.66 -25.99 19.16
N ALA A 40 -2.94 -26.34 19.21
CA ALA A 40 -3.51 -27.20 20.25
C ALA A 40 -3.01 -28.65 20.13
N ILE A 41 -2.82 -29.13 18.90
CA ILE A 41 -2.24 -30.46 18.61
C ILE A 41 -0.71 -30.50 18.66
N GLY A 42 -0.05 -29.42 19.11
CA GLY A 42 1.39 -29.38 19.38
C GLY A 42 2.28 -28.62 18.39
N SER A 43 1.71 -27.95 17.38
CA SER A 43 2.53 -27.14 16.45
C SER A 43 3.23 -25.98 17.17
N SER A 44 4.52 -25.83 16.89
CA SER A 44 5.33 -24.73 17.43
C SER A 44 5.07 -23.40 16.70
N ARG A 45 5.34 -22.27 17.38
CA ARG A 45 5.23 -20.94 16.77
C ARG A 45 6.10 -20.79 15.50
N LYS A 46 7.25 -21.48 15.47
CA LYS A 46 8.17 -21.48 14.33
C LYS A 46 7.57 -22.21 13.12
N GLN A 47 6.87 -23.32 13.33
CA GLN A 47 6.20 -24.06 12.25
C GLN A 47 5.07 -23.25 11.62
N VAL A 48 4.25 -22.59 12.44
CA VAL A 48 3.20 -21.67 11.95
C VAL A 48 3.81 -20.51 11.15
N ASN A 49 4.84 -19.85 11.69
CA ASN A 49 5.50 -18.75 10.97
C ASN A 49 6.12 -19.23 9.65
N ARG A 50 6.75 -20.41 9.64
CA ARG A 50 7.38 -20.98 8.44
C ARG A 50 6.34 -21.31 7.37
N SER A 51 5.19 -21.85 7.75
CA SER A 51 4.09 -22.13 6.81
C SER A 51 3.64 -20.86 6.09
N VAL A 52 3.40 -19.76 6.83
CA VAL A 52 2.99 -18.48 6.23
C VAL A 52 4.11 -17.89 5.36
N LEU A 53 5.37 -17.99 5.78
CA LEU A 53 6.50 -17.49 4.99
C LEU A 53 6.72 -18.31 3.70
N VAL A 54 6.47 -19.62 3.72
CA VAL A 54 6.53 -20.46 2.52
C VAL A 54 5.42 -20.05 1.54
N GLU A 55 4.19 -19.81 2.02
CA GLU A 55 3.13 -19.24 1.17
C GLU A 55 3.56 -17.90 0.56
N ALA A 56 4.20 -17.03 1.35
CA ALA A 56 4.70 -15.74 0.86
C ALA A 56 5.83 -15.88 -0.16
N VAL A 57 6.72 -16.86 -0.03
CA VAL A 57 7.77 -17.13 -1.04
C VAL A 57 7.13 -17.59 -2.34
N LEU A 58 6.19 -18.54 -2.29
CA LEU A 58 5.51 -19.06 -3.49
C LEU A 58 4.73 -17.96 -4.21
N LEU A 59 3.96 -17.16 -3.45
CA LEU A 59 3.24 -16.01 -3.98
C LEU A 59 4.18 -14.94 -4.51
N GLY A 60 5.32 -14.70 -3.83
CA GLY A 60 6.35 -13.77 -4.27
C GLY A 60 6.97 -14.19 -5.60
N ILE A 61 7.27 -15.48 -5.79
CA ILE A 61 7.82 -16.01 -7.05
C ILE A 61 6.79 -15.82 -8.17
N VAL A 62 5.58 -16.34 -8.00
CA VAL A 62 4.52 -16.26 -9.03
C VAL A 62 4.18 -14.81 -9.34
N GLY A 63 3.99 -13.99 -8.31
CA GLY A 63 3.66 -12.57 -8.45
C GLY A 63 4.76 -11.76 -9.11
N SER A 64 6.03 -12.06 -8.83
CA SER A 64 7.15 -11.35 -9.46
C SER A 64 7.30 -11.74 -10.94
N VAL A 65 7.13 -13.03 -11.28
CA VAL A 65 7.14 -13.49 -12.68
C VAL A 65 6.02 -12.83 -13.47
N LEU A 66 4.80 -12.87 -12.94
CA LEU A 66 3.65 -12.23 -13.58
C LEU A 66 3.81 -10.71 -13.66
N GLY A 67 4.35 -10.08 -12.62
CA GLY A 67 4.59 -8.64 -12.57
C GLY A 67 5.61 -8.17 -13.60
N VAL A 68 6.73 -8.90 -13.74
CA VAL A 68 7.75 -8.61 -14.76
C VAL A 68 7.19 -8.84 -16.17
N ALA A 69 6.50 -9.96 -16.39
CA ALA A 69 5.88 -10.25 -17.68
C ALA A 69 4.85 -9.18 -18.07
N ALA A 70 3.99 -8.78 -17.14
CA ALA A 70 3.02 -7.71 -17.35
C ALA A 70 3.70 -6.36 -17.56
N GLY A 71 4.75 -6.02 -16.81
CA GLY A 71 5.49 -4.77 -16.95
C GLY A 71 6.14 -4.64 -18.33
N VAL A 72 6.82 -5.69 -18.80
CA VAL A 72 7.40 -5.72 -20.15
C VAL A 72 6.31 -5.70 -21.23
N GLY A 73 5.25 -6.50 -21.06
CA GLY A 73 4.13 -6.56 -22.00
C GLY A 73 3.40 -5.22 -22.15
N LEU A 74 3.16 -4.52 -21.04
CA LEU A 74 2.56 -3.19 -21.03
C LEU A 74 3.48 -2.16 -21.68
N ALA A 75 4.79 -2.18 -21.39
CA ALA A 75 5.74 -1.25 -22.00
C ALA A 75 5.77 -1.40 -23.53
N VAL A 76 5.86 -2.65 -24.03
CA VAL A 76 5.83 -2.94 -25.46
C VAL A 76 4.49 -2.55 -26.10
N GLY A 77 3.37 -2.85 -25.42
CA GLY A 77 2.03 -2.49 -25.88
C GLY A 77 1.85 -0.97 -26.00
N LEU A 78 2.26 -0.22 -24.97
CA LEU A 78 2.19 1.24 -24.96
C LEU A 78 3.03 1.87 -26.08
N MET A 79 4.26 1.39 -26.30
CA MET A 79 5.09 1.91 -27.41
C MET A 79 4.45 1.67 -28.78
N LYS A 80 3.84 0.51 -29.01
CA LYS A 80 3.12 0.22 -30.26
C LYS A 80 1.94 1.17 -30.46
N VAL A 81 1.17 1.42 -29.41
CA VAL A 81 0.02 2.34 -29.47
C VAL A 81 0.50 3.78 -29.72
N MET A 82 1.55 4.23 -29.05
CA MET A 82 2.12 5.57 -29.26
C MET A 82 2.66 5.74 -30.69
N GLY A 83 3.34 4.72 -31.23
CA GLY A 83 3.79 4.69 -32.63
C GLY A 83 2.63 4.80 -33.62
N ALA A 84 1.50 4.13 -33.36
CA ALA A 84 0.31 4.21 -34.20
C ALA A 84 -0.36 5.61 -34.19
N VAL A 85 -0.11 6.43 -33.17
CA VAL A 85 -0.63 7.81 -33.03
C VAL A 85 0.37 8.86 -33.55
N GLY A 86 1.43 8.42 -34.25
CA GLY A 86 2.41 9.32 -34.87
C GLY A 86 3.53 9.79 -33.94
N MET A 87 3.62 9.26 -32.71
CA MET A 87 4.81 9.40 -31.87
C MET A 87 5.77 8.25 -32.18
N GLU A 88 6.67 8.45 -33.14
CA GLU A 88 7.73 7.48 -33.47
C GLU A 88 8.73 7.35 -32.31
N LEU A 89 8.38 6.51 -31.34
CA LEU A 89 9.31 5.99 -30.35
C LEU A 89 10.05 4.81 -31.00
N SER A 90 11.33 4.99 -31.29
CA SER A 90 12.18 3.91 -31.83
C SER A 90 12.19 2.73 -30.86
N THR A 91 11.54 1.63 -31.24
CA THR A 91 11.54 0.37 -30.49
C THR A 91 12.92 -0.31 -30.47
N GLY A 92 13.84 0.14 -31.31
CA GLY A 92 15.24 -0.34 -31.37
C GLY A 92 16.07 0.07 -30.15
N ASP A 93 15.71 1.17 -29.47
CA ASP A 93 16.41 1.66 -28.27
C ASP A 93 15.90 1.03 -26.96
N LEU A 94 14.93 0.10 -27.03
CA LEU A 94 14.48 -0.65 -25.86
C LEU A 94 15.52 -1.70 -25.47
N THR A 95 16.62 -1.26 -24.86
CA THR A 95 17.60 -2.15 -24.25
C THR A 95 17.05 -2.68 -22.94
N VAL A 96 16.20 -3.71 -22.98
CA VAL A 96 15.86 -4.50 -21.79
C VAL A 96 17.09 -5.32 -21.43
N ALA A 97 18.02 -4.70 -20.71
CA ALA A 97 19.14 -5.43 -20.12
C ALA A 97 18.55 -6.51 -19.18
N TRP A 98 18.99 -7.77 -19.35
CA TRP A 98 18.54 -8.90 -18.53
C TRP A 98 18.69 -8.67 -17.01
N THR A 99 19.57 -7.75 -16.63
CA THR A 99 19.77 -7.31 -15.25
C THR A 99 18.52 -6.65 -14.65
N THR A 100 17.76 -5.85 -15.40
CA THR A 100 16.60 -5.12 -14.86
C THR A 100 15.44 -6.05 -14.48
N PRO A 101 14.99 -6.99 -15.34
CA PRO A 101 14.00 -8.00 -14.95
C PRO A 101 14.48 -8.90 -13.81
N ALA A 102 15.75 -9.30 -13.82
CA ALA A 102 16.31 -10.15 -12.77
C ALA A 102 16.30 -9.46 -11.39
N ILE A 103 16.71 -8.19 -11.34
CA ILE A 103 16.64 -7.38 -10.11
C ILE A 103 15.18 -7.22 -9.67
N GLY A 104 14.26 -6.96 -10.61
CA GLY A 104 12.82 -6.86 -10.32
C GLY A 104 12.24 -8.14 -9.72
N LEU A 105 12.62 -9.31 -10.25
CA LEU A 105 12.22 -10.63 -9.72
C LEU A 105 12.70 -10.82 -8.29
N VAL A 106 13.99 -10.60 -8.04
CA VAL A 106 14.59 -10.76 -6.71
C VAL A 106 13.96 -9.80 -5.71
N LEU A 107 13.82 -8.52 -6.08
CA LEU A 107 13.21 -7.52 -5.22
C LEU A 107 11.75 -7.85 -4.92
N GLY A 108 10.95 -8.27 -5.90
CA GLY A 108 9.55 -8.63 -5.69
C GLY A 108 9.39 -9.77 -4.68
N ILE A 109 10.22 -10.81 -4.77
CA ILE A 109 10.23 -11.93 -3.82
C ILE A 109 10.64 -11.45 -2.42
N VAL A 110 11.78 -10.74 -2.31
CA VAL A 110 12.31 -10.25 -1.03
C VAL A 110 11.30 -9.34 -0.33
N VAL A 111 10.74 -8.38 -1.07
CA VAL A 111 9.74 -7.44 -0.56
C VAL A 111 8.49 -8.17 -0.07
N THR A 112 8.02 -9.17 -0.81
CA THR A 112 6.84 -9.97 -0.42
C THR A 112 7.08 -10.72 0.89
N VAL A 113 8.24 -11.37 1.03
CA VAL A 113 8.61 -12.12 2.24
C VAL A 113 8.78 -11.18 3.44
N LEU A 114 9.46 -10.05 3.26
CA LEU A 114 9.64 -9.04 4.31
C LEU A 114 8.30 -8.46 4.78
N ALA A 115 7.41 -8.14 3.85
CA ALA A 115 6.07 -7.66 4.13
C ALA A 115 5.23 -8.71 4.89
N ALA A 116 5.29 -9.97 4.49
CA ALA A 116 4.55 -11.07 5.14
C ALA A 116 5.11 -11.46 6.52
N TYR A 117 6.35 -11.09 6.84
CA TYR A 117 6.99 -11.47 8.10
C TYR A 117 6.24 -10.95 9.34
N ILE A 118 5.76 -9.70 9.30
CA ILE A 118 5.02 -9.10 10.42
C ILE A 118 3.72 -9.88 10.74
N PRO A 119 2.80 -10.11 9.77
CA PRO A 119 1.60 -10.91 10.01
C PRO A 119 1.92 -12.37 10.35
N ALA A 120 2.92 -12.99 9.72
CA ALA A 120 3.36 -14.33 10.07
C ALA A 120 3.78 -14.43 11.55
N ARG A 121 4.61 -13.49 12.03
CA ARG A 121 5.05 -13.46 13.43
C ARG A 121 3.89 -13.24 14.40
N ARG A 122 2.87 -12.46 14.01
CA ARG A 122 1.65 -12.28 14.80
C ARG A 122 0.83 -13.57 14.88
N ALA A 123 0.70 -14.30 13.77
CA ALA A 123 0.02 -15.58 13.68
C ALA A 123 0.57 -16.59 14.71
N GLY A 124 1.89 -16.78 14.74
CA GLY A 124 2.52 -17.72 15.66
C GLY A 124 2.35 -17.37 17.14
N LYS A 125 2.07 -16.10 17.49
CA LYS A 125 1.88 -15.65 18.88
C LYS A 125 0.46 -15.90 19.40
N VAL A 126 -0.54 -16.13 18.56
CA VAL A 126 -1.92 -16.38 18.99
C VAL A 126 -1.98 -17.62 19.87
N SER A 127 -2.61 -17.56 21.04
CA SER A 127 -2.74 -18.72 21.93
C SER A 127 -3.90 -19.65 21.49
N PRO A 128 -3.82 -20.98 21.74
CA PRO A 128 -4.85 -21.92 21.29
C PRO A 128 -6.21 -21.61 21.92
N MET A 129 -6.21 -21.29 23.22
CA MET A 129 -7.43 -20.91 23.95
C MET A 129 -8.04 -19.60 23.44
N ALA A 130 -7.22 -18.61 23.06
CA ALA A 130 -7.73 -17.35 22.48
C ALA A 130 -8.26 -17.53 21.05
N ALA A 131 -7.72 -18.51 20.30
CA ALA A 131 -8.21 -18.83 18.96
C ALA A 131 -9.52 -19.64 18.96
N LEU A 132 -9.79 -20.40 20.04
CA LEU A 132 -10.99 -21.25 20.17
C LEU A 132 -12.15 -20.55 20.87
N ARG A 133 -11.90 -19.54 21.73
CA ARG A 133 -12.96 -18.68 22.27
C ARG A 133 -13.51 -17.84 21.11
N ASP A 134 -14.83 -17.90 20.90
CA ASP A 134 -15.52 -17.37 19.72
C ASP A 134 -14.97 -16.00 19.27
N ALA A 135 -14.75 -15.89 17.96
CA ALA A 135 -13.80 -15.01 17.31
C ALA A 135 -14.20 -13.53 17.36
N GLY A 136 -14.02 -12.92 18.52
CA GLY A 136 -13.94 -11.48 18.68
C GLY A 136 -12.59 -11.13 19.28
N THR A 137 -11.51 -11.20 18.49
CA THR A 137 -10.23 -10.64 18.92
C THR A 137 -10.51 -9.21 19.39
N PRO A 138 -10.21 -8.82 20.65
CA PRO A 138 -10.35 -7.44 21.05
C PRO A 138 -9.50 -6.63 20.07
N ALA A 139 -10.14 -5.78 19.27
CA ALA A 139 -9.40 -4.71 18.63
C ALA A 139 -8.89 -3.86 19.79
N ASP A 140 -7.63 -4.07 20.21
CA ASP A 140 -7.00 -3.29 21.27
C ASP A 140 -7.21 -1.81 20.94
N GLY A 141 -8.19 -1.16 21.60
CA GLY A 141 -8.55 0.23 21.33
C GLY A 141 -7.37 1.17 21.52
N LYS A 142 -6.44 0.80 22.41
CA LYS A 142 -5.17 1.48 22.68
C LYS A 142 -4.25 1.52 21.45
N SER A 143 -4.22 0.45 20.64
CA SER A 143 -3.44 0.42 19.39
C SER A 143 -4.03 1.35 18.32
N GLY A 144 -5.34 1.61 18.36
CA GLY A 144 -6.00 2.55 17.45
C GLY A 144 -5.54 3.99 17.67
N TRP A 145 -5.49 4.45 18.92
CA TRP A 145 -5.08 5.81 19.26
C TRP A 145 -3.59 6.09 19.04
N ILE A 146 -2.72 5.13 19.34
CA ILE A 146 -1.27 5.27 19.07
C ILE A 146 -1.03 5.39 17.56
N ARG A 147 -1.71 4.56 16.74
CA ARG A 147 -1.65 4.69 15.28
C ARG A 147 -2.23 6.01 14.79
N ALA A 148 -3.28 6.52 15.44
CA ALA A 148 -3.85 7.83 15.13
C ALA A 148 -2.83 8.94 15.36
N GLY A 149 -2.19 8.96 16.53
CA GLY A 149 -1.17 9.94 16.86
C GLY A 149 0.00 9.89 15.89
N ILE A 150 0.55 8.69 15.62
CA ILE A 150 1.65 8.51 14.67
C ILE A 150 1.24 8.97 13.27
N GLY A 151 0.06 8.55 12.79
CA GLY A 151 -0.43 8.92 11.46
C GLY A 151 -0.62 10.44 11.34
N LEU A 152 -1.18 11.09 12.35
CA LEU A 152 -1.38 12.53 12.36
C LEU A 152 -0.05 13.30 12.37
N VAL A 153 0.91 12.87 13.19
CA VAL A 153 2.26 13.47 13.24
C VAL A 153 2.97 13.31 11.90
N LEU A 154 2.92 12.13 11.28
CA LEU A 154 3.55 11.88 9.98
C LEU A 154 2.92 12.70 8.86
N THR A 155 1.58 12.77 8.81
CA THR A 155 0.88 13.58 7.81
C THR A 155 1.15 15.07 8.01
N ALA A 156 1.17 15.55 9.26
CA ALA A 156 1.50 16.95 9.55
C ALA A 156 2.95 17.29 9.19
N ALA A 157 3.91 16.44 9.55
CA ALA A 157 5.31 16.61 9.18
C ALA A 157 5.52 16.56 7.66
N GLY A 158 4.84 15.65 6.97
CA GLY A 158 4.85 15.58 5.52
C GLY A 158 4.27 16.84 4.86
N GLY A 159 3.14 17.34 5.37
CA GLY A 159 2.54 18.59 4.91
C GLY A 159 3.44 19.81 5.14
N ALA A 160 4.09 19.88 6.31
CA ALA A 160 5.05 20.94 6.62
C ALA A 160 6.29 20.87 5.72
N ALA A 161 6.81 19.67 5.42
CA ALA A 161 7.91 19.49 4.48
C ALA A 161 7.51 19.90 3.06
N LEU A 162 6.31 19.54 2.59
CA LEU A 162 5.79 19.99 1.30
C LEU A 162 5.59 21.51 1.27
N TRP A 163 5.10 22.12 2.35
CA TRP A 163 4.99 23.57 2.44
C TRP A 163 6.38 24.25 2.42
N ALA A 164 7.39 23.65 3.06
CA ALA A 164 8.76 24.16 2.98
C ALA A 164 9.32 24.10 1.55
N THR A 165 8.85 23.17 0.69
CA THR A 165 9.27 23.16 -0.72
C THR A 165 8.84 24.40 -1.48
N THR A 166 7.67 24.96 -1.16
CA THR A 166 7.16 26.15 -1.87
C THR A 166 7.88 27.43 -1.47
N GLN A 167 8.65 27.39 -0.38
CA GLN A 167 9.43 28.50 0.15
C GLN A 167 10.90 28.46 -0.33
N ALA A 168 11.31 27.42 -1.05
CA ALA A 168 12.69 27.23 -1.48
C ALA A 168 12.93 27.87 -2.86
N ASP A 169 13.82 28.86 -2.93
CA ASP A 169 14.16 29.56 -4.18
C ASP A 169 15.02 28.73 -5.14
N LYS A 170 15.69 27.68 -4.62
CA LYS A 170 16.56 26.79 -5.40
C LYS A 170 16.01 25.37 -5.47
N ALA A 171 15.99 24.81 -6.67
CA ALA A 171 15.57 23.43 -6.93
C ALA A 171 16.35 22.39 -6.10
N THR A 172 17.65 22.62 -5.87
CA THR A 172 18.50 21.72 -5.09
C THR A 172 18.03 21.60 -3.63
N GLU A 173 17.68 22.72 -3.01
CA GLU A 173 17.18 22.76 -1.63
C GLU A 173 15.75 22.21 -1.53
N GLY A 174 14.88 22.59 -2.47
CA GLY A 174 13.48 22.11 -2.51
C GLY A 174 13.34 20.60 -2.78
N SER A 175 14.25 19.99 -3.53
CA SER A 175 14.16 18.58 -3.95
C SER A 175 14.13 17.59 -2.77
N MET A 176 14.92 17.84 -1.72
CA MET A 176 14.97 16.97 -0.55
C MET A 176 13.70 17.09 0.30
N PHE A 177 13.22 18.31 0.52
CA PHE A 177 11.95 18.56 1.21
C PHE A 177 10.76 17.96 0.47
N LEU A 178 10.80 17.96 -0.87
CA LEU A 178 9.78 17.35 -1.71
C LEU A 178 9.79 15.83 -1.54
N ALA A 179 10.95 15.19 -1.65
CA ALA A 179 11.08 13.74 -1.50
C ALA A 179 10.63 13.27 -0.11
N VAL A 180 11.08 13.96 0.95
CA VAL A 180 10.69 13.66 2.34
C VAL A 180 9.21 13.94 2.56
N GLY A 181 8.69 15.06 2.04
CA GLY A 181 7.28 15.44 2.15
C GLY A 181 6.34 14.43 1.49
N VAL A 182 6.64 14.00 0.27
CA VAL A 182 5.87 12.97 -0.45
C VAL A 182 5.90 11.65 0.32
N LEU A 183 7.07 11.22 0.80
CA LEU A 183 7.20 9.95 1.52
C LEU A 183 6.46 9.98 2.86
N LEU A 184 6.61 11.04 3.65
CA LEU A 184 5.93 11.19 4.94
C LEU A 184 4.42 11.33 4.79
N THR A 185 3.93 12.07 3.80
CA THR A 185 2.49 12.18 3.55
C THR A 185 1.90 10.84 3.14
N LEU A 186 2.53 10.09 2.23
CA LEU A 186 2.05 8.77 1.83
C LEU A 186 2.01 7.80 3.02
N ILE A 187 3.08 7.72 3.82
CA ILE A 187 3.10 6.87 5.02
C ILE A 187 2.05 7.35 6.04
N GLY A 188 1.93 8.66 6.26
CA GLY A 188 0.94 9.25 7.14
C GLY A 188 -0.49 8.87 6.76
N PHE A 189 -0.84 9.02 5.47
CA PHE A 189 -2.15 8.63 4.92
C PHE A 189 -2.41 7.12 5.04
N ILE A 190 -1.40 6.29 4.79
CA ILE A 190 -1.48 4.83 4.98
C ILE A 190 -1.80 4.48 6.44
N VAL A 191 -1.14 5.15 7.40
CA VAL A 191 -1.30 4.88 8.83
C VAL A 191 -2.64 5.41 9.36
N ILE A 192 -3.07 6.60 8.92
CA ILE A 192 -4.30 7.27 9.39
C ILE A 192 -5.56 6.84 8.62
N GLY A 193 -5.42 6.22 7.44
CA GLY A 193 -6.53 5.82 6.56
C GLY A 193 -7.66 5.03 7.24
N PRO A 194 -7.37 4.01 8.08
CA PRO A 194 -8.37 3.32 8.90
C PRO A 194 -9.22 4.21 9.82
N LEU A 195 -8.63 5.29 10.34
CA LEU A 195 -9.33 6.26 11.18
C LEU A 195 -10.13 7.25 10.34
N LEU A 196 -9.53 7.74 9.25
CA LEU A 196 -10.22 8.60 8.28
C LEU A 196 -11.49 7.92 7.77
N ALA A 197 -11.45 6.63 7.45
CA ALA A 197 -12.63 5.87 7.04
C ALA A 197 -13.74 5.91 8.10
N GLY A 198 -13.40 5.78 9.39
CA GLY A 198 -14.37 5.90 10.47
C GLY A 198 -14.97 7.31 10.60
N VAL A 199 -14.16 8.35 10.42
CA VAL A 199 -14.61 9.75 10.44
C VAL A 199 -15.51 10.04 9.24
N VAL A 200 -15.09 9.65 8.04
CA VAL A 200 -15.86 9.83 6.80
C VAL A 200 -17.20 9.10 6.87
N VAL A 201 -17.23 7.86 7.36
CA VAL A 201 -18.49 7.12 7.55
C VAL A 201 -19.43 7.84 8.53
N ARG A 202 -18.91 8.42 9.62
CA ARG A 202 -19.72 9.22 10.56
C ARG A 202 -20.19 10.55 9.97
N ALA A 203 -19.36 11.21 9.16
CA ALA A 203 -19.75 12.44 8.49
C ALA A 203 -20.86 12.15 7.46
N LEU A 204 -20.68 11.11 6.64
CA LEU A 204 -21.69 10.62 5.71
C LEU A 204 -22.94 10.12 6.42
N SER A 205 -22.83 9.59 7.64
CA SER A 205 -24.02 9.14 8.37
C SER A 205 -24.91 10.29 8.79
N VAL A 206 -24.32 11.42 9.17
CA VAL A 206 -25.04 12.65 9.51
C VAL A 206 -25.70 13.28 8.28
N VAL A 207 -25.01 13.30 7.14
CA VAL A 207 -25.48 14.00 5.92
C VAL A 207 -26.39 13.12 5.06
N VAL A 208 -25.98 11.89 4.77
CA VAL A 208 -26.61 11.01 3.78
C VAL A 208 -27.41 9.89 4.44
N LEU A 209 -26.84 9.19 5.43
CA LEU A 209 -27.52 8.00 5.99
C LEU A 209 -28.75 8.35 6.84
N ARG A 210 -28.90 9.61 7.28
CA ARG A 210 -30.15 10.09 7.89
C ARG A 210 -31.34 10.07 6.93
N LEU A 211 -31.13 10.31 5.63
CA LEU A 211 -32.18 10.26 4.61
C LEU A 211 -32.71 8.83 4.40
N PHE A 212 -31.89 7.81 4.65
CA PHE A 212 -32.25 6.39 4.46
C PHE A 212 -32.80 5.72 5.73
N GLY A 213 -33.12 6.49 6.78
CA GLY A 213 -33.85 6.02 7.95
C GLY A 213 -33.20 4.83 8.68
N PRO A 214 -33.94 3.74 8.97
CA PRO A 214 -33.40 2.56 9.68
C PRO A 214 -32.28 1.82 8.93
N VAL A 215 -32.38 1.73 7.58
CA VAL A 215 -31.38 1.06 6.74
C VAL A 215 -30.05 1.82 6.78
N GLY A 216 -30.09 3.15 6.78
CA GLY A 216 -28.90 3.99 6.94
C GLY A 216 -28.18 3.77 8.28
N ARG A 217 -28.93 3.64 9.38
CA ARG A 217 -28.36 3.32 10.70
C ARG A 217 -27.73 1.92 10.77
N LEU A 218 -28.33 0.94 10.08
CA LEU A 218 -27.76 -0.41 9.98
C LEU A 218 -26.48 -0.42 9.14
N ALA A 219 -26.45 0.32 8.03
CA ALA A 219 -25.27 0.48 7.18
C ALA A 219 -24.11 1.15 7.93
N GLU A 220 -24.38 2.21 8.69
CA GLU A 220 -23.39 2.88 9.55
C GLU A 220 -22.78 1.92 10.58
N ARG A 221 -23.63 1.20 11.32
CA ARG A 221 -23.18 0.21 12.32
C ARG A 221 -22.36 -0.91 11.68
N ASN A 222 -22.71 -1.35 10.47
CA ASN A 222 -21.95 -2.36 9.75
C ASN A 222 -20.57 -1.84 9.32
N ALA A 223 -20.50 -0.62 8.77
CA ALA A 223 -19.26 0.01 8.35
C ALA A 223 -18.32 0.31 9.53
N LEU A 224 -18.87 0.71 10.68
CA LEU A 224 -18.13 1.00 11.92
C LEU A 224 -17.78 -0.26 12.74
N ARG A 225 -18.30 -1.44 12.38
CA ARG A 225 -17.98 -2.69 13.09
C ARG A 225 -16.51 -3.11 12.90
N ASN A 226 -15.95 -2.83 11.71
CA ASN A 226 -14.55 -3.16 11.37
C ASN A 226 -13.89 -2.03 10.55
N PRO A 227 -13.68 -0.83 11.13
CA PRO A 227 -13.16 0.34 10.42
C PRO A 227 -11.76 0.11 9.85
N ARG A 228 -10.98 -0.80 10.45
CA ARG A 228 -9.68 -1.23 9.91
C ARG A 228 -9.79 -1.90 8.54
N ARG A 229 -10.78 -2.78 8.35
CA ARG A 229 -10.97 -3.47 7.07
C ARG A 229 -11.47 -2.49 6.01
N THR A 230 -12.47 -1.68 6.36
CA THR A 230 -13.04 -0.64 5.49
C THR A 230 -12.02 0.41 5.07
N GLY A 231 -11.20 0.89 6.00
CA GLY A 231 -10.19 1.89 5.68
C GLY A 231 -8.95 1.32 5.00
N ALA A 232 -8.63 0.04 5.19
CA ALA A 232 -7.54 -0.58 4.43
C ALA A 232 -7.88 -0.76 2.94
N THR A 233 -9.14 -1.11 2.62
CA THR A 233 -9.62 -1.11 1.23
C THR A 233 -9.67 0.30 0.65
N GLY A 234 -10.11 1.29 1.43
CA GLY A 234 -10.08 2.70 1.00
C GLY A 234 -8.66 3.21 0.78
N ALA A 235 -7.71 2.85 1.65
CA ALA A 235 -6.31 3.23 1.52
C ALA A 235 -5.67 2.71 0.23
N ALA A 236 -6.01 1.48 -0.19
CA ALA A 236 -5.54 0.95 -1.48
C ALA A 236 -5.96 1.84 -2.67
N LEU A 237 -7.22 2.28 -2.70
CA LEU A 237 -7.73 3.19 -3.73
C LEU A 237 -7.10 4.59 -3.64
N MET A 238 -6.99 5.15 -2.44
CA MET A 238 -6.36 6.47 -2.24
C MET A 238 -4.92 6.48 -2.75
N ILE A 239 -4.16 5.43 -2.47
CA ILE A 239 -2.79 5.29 -2.92
C ILE A 239 -2.72 5.18 -4.45
N GLY A 240 -3.59 4.39 -5.06
CA GLY A 240 -3.66 4.29 -6.52
C GLY A 240 -3.97 5.63 -7.17
N LEU A 241 -4.94 6.36 -6.62
CA LEU A 241 -5.30 7.70 -7.09
C LEU A 241 -4.15 8.70 -6.91
N ALA A 242 -3.44 8.64 -5.77
CA ALA A 242 -2.30 9.50 -5.50
C ALA A 242 -1.15 9.26 -6.48
N LEU A 243 -0.88 8.00 -6.84
CA LEU A 243 0.13 7.65 -7.85
C LEU A 243 -0.23 8.19 -9.23
N VAL A 244 -1.49 8.01 -9.66
CA VAL A 244 -1.98 8.52 -10.96
C VAL A 244 -1.90 10.03 -10.99
N ALA A 245 -2.41 10.71 -9.95
CA ALA A 245 -2.35 12.17 -9.85
C ALA A 245 -0.90 12.68 -9.86
N CYS A 246 0.00 12.04 -9.11
CA CYS A 246 1.40 12.40 -9.09
C CYS A 246 2.05 12.24 -10.47
N LEU A 247 1.82 11.11 -11.16
CA LEU A 247 2.36 10.89 -12.49
C LEU A 247 1.81 11.91 -13.50
N SER A 248 0.51 12.20 -13.45
CA SER A 248 -0.12 13.19 -14.31
C SER A 248 0.43 14.60 -14.08
N VAL A 249 0.58 15.03 -12.82
CA VAL A 249 1.14 16.35 -12.48
C VAL A 249 2.60 16.46 -12.88
N VAL A 250 3.40 15.43 -12.63
CA VAL A 250 4.81 15.42 -13.06
C VAL A 250 4.90 15.44 -14.58
N GLY A 251 4.08 14.67 -15.28
CA GLY A 251 4.02 14.66 -16.74
C GLY A 251 3.61 16.02 -17.32
N SER A 252 2.55 16.64 -16.80
CA SER A 252 2.12 17.96 -17.25
C SER A 252 3.14 19.05 -16.94
N SER A 253 3.81 18.96 -15.77
CA SER A 253 4.87 19.91 -15.39
C SER A 253 6.10 19.78 -16.30
N MET A 254 6.50 18.55 -16.65
CA MET A 254 7.60 18.33 -17.58
C MET A 254 7.32 18.90 -18.97
N VAL A 255 6.08 18.74 -19.48
CA VAL A 255 5.66 19.32 -20.75
C VAL A 255 5.68 20.84 -20.67
N ALA A 256 5.08 21.42 -19.62
CA ALA A 256 5.04 22.88 -19.42
C ALA A 256 6.44 23.48 -19.38
N SER A 257 7.35 22.91 -18.58
CA SER A 257 8.73 23.37 -18.48
C SER A 257 9.52 23.22 -19.78
N ALA A 258 9.19 22.26 -20.64
CA ALA A 258 9.85 22.08 -21.94
C ALA A 258 9.29 23.00 -23.03
N THR A 259 8.09 23.55 -22.85
CA THR A 259 7.46 24.51 -23.77
C THR A 259 7.61 25.97 -23.36
N GLU A 260 8.02 26.24 -22.11
CA GLU A 260 8.31 27.59 -21.60
C GLU A 260 9.77 28.05 -21.83
N GLU A 261 10.64 27.19 -22.38
CA GLU A 261 11.93 27.55 -23.01
C GLU A 261 11.77 27.80 -24.51
#